data_AF-A0A9J7K1X4-F1
#
_entry.id   AF-A0A9J7K1X4-F1
#
_cell.length_a   1.000
_cell.length_b   1.000
_cell.length_c   1.000
_cell.angle_alpha   90.00
_cell.angle_beta   90.00
_cell.angle_gamma   90.00
#
_symmetry.space_group_name_H-M   'P 1'
#
loop_
_entity.id
_entity.type
_entity.pdbx_description
1 polymer ?
#
loop_
_entity_poly.entity_id
_entity_poly.type
_entity_poly.pdbx_seq_one_letter_code
_entity_poly.pdbx_strand_id
1 'polypeptide(L)'
;MEDSMDIDMSPLRPQNYLFGCELKADKDYHFKVDNDENEHQLSLKMVSLGAGAKDELHMVEAEAMNYEGSPIKITLATLKMSVQPTVSLGGFEITPPVVLRLRCGSGPVHISGQHLVAVEEGAESEDEDEEDVKLKVSIIKGSPKERRSCTARNQV
;
A
#
# COMPACT_ATOMS: atom_id res chain seq x y z
N MET A 1 46.64 -16.13 5.21
CA MET A 1 45.52 -15.84 6.10
C MET A 1 45.11 -14.42 5.84
N GLU A 2 44.20 -14.24 4.90
CA GLU A 2 43.19 -13.16 4.85
C GLU A 2 42.06 -13.77 4.03
N ASP A 3 41.17 -14.52 4.70
CA ASP A 3 39.94 -15.01 4.09
C ASP A 3 39.04 -13.81 3.82
N SER A 4 38.75 -13.58 2.55
CA SER A 4 37.79 -12.60 2.08
C SER A 4 36.41 -13.00 2.60
N MET A 5 35.87 -12.22 3.53
CA MET A 5 34.44 -12.28 3.84
C MET A 5 33.71 -11.74 2.61
N ASP A 6 33.28 -12.62 1.72
CA ASP A 6 32.22 -12.34 0.78
C ASP A 6 30.94 -12.14 1.60
N ILE A 7 30.77 -10.92 2.13
CA ILE A 7 29.45 -10.47 2.60
C ILE A 7 28.55 -10.57 1.38
N ASP A 8 27.65 -11.54 1.40
CA ASP A 8 26.59 -11.62 0.41
C ASP A 8 25.77 -10.31 0.51
N MET A 9 26.12 -9.31 -0.30
CA MET A 9 25.34 -8.09 -0.48
C MET A 9 24.11 -8.37 -1.34
N SER A 10 23.38 -9.44 -1.02
CA SER A 10 22.01 -9.60 -1.49
C SER A 10 21.26 -8.34 -1.09
N PRO A 11 20.75 -7.52 -2.04
CA PRO A 11 20.02 -6.32 -1.68
C PRO A 11 18.81 -6.75 -0.85
N LEU A 12 18.83 -6.38 0.44
CA LEU A 12 17.76 -6.67 1.38
C LEU A 12 16.45 -6.22 0.74
N ARG A 13 15.58 -7.17 0.45
CA ARG A 13 14.31 -6.84 -0.21
C ARG A 13 13.43 -6.16 0.84
N PRO A 14 13.01 -4.90 0.61
CA PRO A 14 12.13 -4.24 1.55
C PRO A 14 10.83 -5.04 1.68
N GLN A 15 10.35 -5.17 2.92
CA GLN A 15 9.05 -5.75 3.20
C GLN A 15 7.98 -4.84 2.62
N ASN A 16 7.02 -5.45 1.91
CA ASN A 16 6.01 -4.73 1.14
C ASN A 16 4.63 -4.90 1.78
N TYR A 17 4.08 -3.82 2.31
CA TYR A 17 2.75 -3.77 2.90
C TYR A 17 1.78 -2.98 2.02
N LEU A 18 0.50 -3.36 2.04
CA LEU A 18 -0.54 -2.63 1.32
C LEU A 18 -0.87 -1.32 2.03
N PHE A 19 -0.88 -0.22 1.29
CA PHE A 19 -1.34 1.07 1.77
C PHE A 19 -2.61 1.53 1.04
N GLY A 20 -3.52 2.15 1.78
CA GLY A 20 -4.64 2.87 1.19
C GLY A 20 -5.31 3.86 2.13
N CYS A 21 -5.84 4.94 1.58
CA CYS A 21 -6.61 5.93 2.33
C CYS A 21 -7.75 6.53 1.49
N GLU A 22 -8.76 7.07 2.18
CA GLU A 22 -9.85 7.85 1.58
C GLU A 22 -9.76 9.30 2.07
N LEU A 23 -9.78 10.24 1.12
CA LEU A 23 -9.79 11.68 1.35
C LEU A 23 -11.16 12.28 1.04
N LYS A 24 -11.56 13.26 1.84
CA LYS A 24 -12.75 14.11 1.63
C LYS A 24 -12.38 15.57 1.93
N ALA A 25 -13.24 16.51 1.58
CA ALA A 25 -12.97 17.94 1.81
C ALA A 25 -12.68 18.28 3.28
N ASP A 26 -13.25 17.52 4.22
CA ASP A 26 -13.12 17.67 5.67
C ASP A 26 -12.22 16.60 6.31
N LYS A 27 -11.57 15.75 5.51
CA LYS A 27 -10.77 14.62 6.00
C LYS A 27 -9.48 14.46 5.20
N ASP A 28 -8.37 14.76 5.85
CA ASP A 28 -7.02 14.43 5.39
C ASP A 28 -6.54 13.08 5.94
N TYR A 29 -5.38 12.62 5.48
CA TYR A 29 -4.72 11.43 5.98
C TYR A 29 -3.27 11.73 6.35
N HIS A 30 -2.85 11.29 7.54
CA HIS A 30 -1.51 11.50 8.07
C HIS A 30 -0.79 10.15 8.11
N PHE A 31 0.19 9.98 7.24
CA PHE A 31 1.10 8.83 7.28
C PHE A 31 2.31 9.19 8.14
N LYS A 32 2.38 8.57 9.31
CA LYS A 32 3.49 8.70 10.26
C LYS A 32 3.93 7.30 10.64
N VAL A 33 5.22 7.15 10.87
CA VAL A 33 5.83 5.92 11.34
C VAL A 33 6.37 6.20 12.74
N ASP A 34 6.30 5.21 13.61
CA ASP A 34 6.92 5.31 14.92
C ASP A 34 8.45 5.34 14.76
N ASN A 35 9.15 5.80 15.79
CA ASN A 35 10.60 5.88 15.76
C ASN A 35 11.20 4.48 16.00
N ASP A 36 11.18 3.65 14.95
CA ASP A 36 11.94 2.41 14.88
C ASP A 36 13.27 2.62 14.15
N GLU A 37 14.09 1.57 14.10
CA GLU A 37 15.41 1.59 13.45
C GLU A 37 15.32 1.37 11.93
N ASN A 38 14.13 1.14 11.39
CA ASN A 38 13.93 0.77 10.00
C ASN A 38 13.78 2.00 9.10
N GLU A 39 14.10 1.84 7.81
CA GLU A 39 13.80 2.87 6.82
C GLU A 39 12.41 2.63 6.21
N HIS A 40 11.55 3.64 6.28
CA HIS A 40 10.18 3.57 5.80
C HIS A 40 9.98 4.44 4.57
N GLN A 41 9.28 3.92 3.56
CA GLN A 41 8.83 4.69 2.40
C GLN A 41 7.38 4.44 2.07
N LEU A 42 6.69 5.49 1.61
CA LEU A 42 5.34 5.42 1.09
C LEU A 42 5.38 5.50 -0.44
N SER A 43 5.13 4.40 -1.14
CA SER A 43 5.09 4.33 -2.61
C SER A 43 3.65 4.42 -3.11
N LEU A 44 3.24 5.60 -3.58
CA LEU A 44 1.88 5.83 -4.07
C LEU A 44 1.73 5.31 -5.51
N LYS A 45 0.70 4.48 -5.75
CA LYS A 45 0.48 3.82 -7.04
C LYS A 45 -0.69 4.42 -7.80
N MET A 46 -1.85 4.57 -7.17
CA MET A 46 -3.06 5.03 -7.86
C MET A 46 -3.81 6.07 -7.03
N VAL A 47 -4.44 7.01 -7.72
CA VAL A 47 -5.42 7.95 -7.17
C VAL A 47 -6.70 7.80 -7.97
N SER A 48 -7.84 7.61 -7.31
CA SER A 48 -9.12 7.34 -7.98
C SER A 48 -10.29 8.00 -7.27
N LEU A 49 -11.25 8.50 -8.05
CA LEU A 49 -12.50 9.02 -7.52
C LEU A 49 -13.40 7.87 -7.07
N GLY A 50 -13.91 7.96 -5.85
CA GLY A 50 -14.86 6.99 -5.31
C GLY A 50 -16.28 7.19 -5.83
N ALA A 51 -17.12 6.17 -5.62
CA ALA A 51 -18.54 6.27 -5.92
C ALA A 51 -19.19 7.41 -5.11
N GLY A 52 -20.02 8.22 -5.77
CA GLY A 52 -20.67 9.38 -5.17
C GLY A 52 -19.87 10.68 -5.23
N ALA A 53 -18.62 10.65 -5.73
CA ALA A 53 -17.88 11.88 -6.02
C ALA A 53 -18.61 12.67 -7.13
N LYS A 54 -18.71 13.99 -6.93
CA LYS A 54 -19.36 14.89 -7.90
C LYS A 54 -18.52 14.99 -9.17
N ASP A 55 -19.15 15.40 -10.28
CA ASP A 55 -18.41 15.69 -11.51
C ASP A 55 -17.76 17.08 -11.49
N GLU A 56 -16.90 17.30 -10.50
CA GLU A 56 -16.13 18.53 -10.30
C GLU A 56 -14.62 18.22 -10.32
N LEU A 57 -13.80 19.27 -10.35
CA LEU A 57 -12.36 19.13 -10.30
C LEU A 57 -11.94 18.73 -8.88
N HIS A 58 -11.25 17.60 -8.77
CA HIS A 58 -10.65 17.13 -7.54
C HIS A 58 -9.14 17.24 -7.66
N MET A 59 -8.49 17.90 -6.70
CA MET A 59 -7.04 18.07 -6.73
C MET A 59 -6.44 17.53 -5.44
N VAL A 60 -5.64 16.48 -5.57
CA VAL A 60 -4.97 15.81 -4.46
C VAL A 60 -3.60 16.43 -4.27
N GLU A 61 -3.27 16.76 -3.04
CA GLU A 61 -1.94 17.25 -2.66
C GLU A 61 -1.31 16.38 -1.58
N ALA A 62 0.02 16.33 -1.60
CA ALA A 62 0.85 15.77 -0.55
C ALA A 62 1.68 16.89 0.09
N GLU A 63 1.81 16.85 1.42
CA GLU A 63 2.79 17.62 2.17
C GLU A 63 3.82 16.69 2.77
N ALA A 64 5.10 16.96 2.50
CA ALA A 64 6.24 16.21 2.99
C ALA A 64 7.46 17.13 3.10
N MET A 65 8.57 16.64 3.66
CA MET A 65 9.80 17.42 3.79
C MET A 65 10.57 17.47 2.46
N ASN A 66 11.13 18.64 2.14
CA ASN A 66 12.11 18.79 1.06
C ASN A 66 13.54 18.44 1.55
N TYR A 67 14.52 18.57 0.66
CA TYR A 67 15.94 18.37 0.98
C TYR A 67 16.45 19.31 2.09
N GLU A 68 15.88 20.50 2.23
CA GLU A 68 16.25 21.49 3.25
C GLU A 68 15.57 21.23 4.60
N GLY A 69 14.78 20.15 4.73
CA GLY A 69 14.02 19.83 5.95
C GLY A 69 12.81 20.72 6.19
N SER A 70 12.35 21.46 5.17
CA SER A 70 11.16 22.31 5.23
C SER A 70 9.94 21.60 4.62
N PRO A 71 8.74 21.72 5.21
CA PRO A 71 7.53 21.12 4.65
C PRO A 71 7.13 21.84 3.35
N ILE A 72 6.91 21.06 2.30
CA ILE A 72 6.46 21.53 1.00
C ILE A 72 5.16 20.84 0.60
N LYS A 73 4.28 21.57 -0.10
CA LYS A 73 3.03 21.04 -0.65
C LYS A 73 3.17 20.85 -2.14
N ILE A 74 2.91 19.64 -2.62
CA ILE A 74 2.95 19.29 -4.05
C ILE A 74 1.59 18.74 -4.50
N THR A 75 1.20 19.06 -5.73
CA THR A 75 0.00 18.47 -6.34
C THR A 75 0.36 17.12 -6.93
N LEU A 76 -0.30 16.05 -6.48
CA LEU A 76 -0.08 14.70 -6.97
C LEU A 76 -0.89 14.40 -8.23
N ALA A 77 -2.17 14.79 -8.23
CA ALA A 77 -3.09 14.47 -9.30
C ALA A 77 -4.27 15.44 -9.35
N THR A 78 -4.79 15.61 -10.56
CA THR A 78 -6.03 16.33 -10.84
C THR A 78 -7.00 15.36 -11.52
N LEU A 79 -8.17 15.16 -10.93
CA LEU A 79 -9.16 14.18 -11.36
C LEU A 79 -10.51 14.85 -11.60
N LYS A 80 -11.30 14.25 -12.50
CA LYS A 80 -12.70 14.61 -12.73
C LYS A 80 -13.43 13.39 -13.28
N MET A 81 -14.61 13.08 -12.74
CA MET A 81 -15.31 11.83 -13.03
C MET A 81 -15.59 11.64 -14.53
N SER A 82 -16.03 12.69 -15.23
CA SER A 82 -16.34 12.64 -16.66
C SER A 82 -15.14 12.70 -17.60
N VAL A 83 -13.92 12.96 -17.10
CA VAL A 83 -12.72 13.17 -17.93
C VAL A 83 -11.64 12.16 -17.59
N GLN A 84 -11.23 12.13 -16.33
CA GLN A 84 -10.16 11.28 -15.82
C GLN A 84 -10.48 10.90 -14.36
N PRO A 85 -11.20 9.80 -14.14
CA PRO A 85 -11.59 9.36 -12.79
C PRO A 85 -10.44 8.71 -12.02
N THR A 86 -9.37 8.29 -12.71
CA THR A 86 -8.23 7.58 -12.14
C THR A 86 -6.91 8.06 -12.74
N VAL A 87 -5.89 8.21 -11.90
CA VAL A 87 -4.51 8.57 -12.26
C VAL A 87 -3.57 7.53 -11.66
N SER A 88 -2.60 7.05 -12.45
CA SER A 88 -1.49 6.22 -11.95
C SER A 88 -0.27 7.09 -11.69
N LEU A 89 0.34 6.92 -10.53
CA LEU A 89 1.56 7.61 -10.11
C LEU A 89 2.83 6.74 -10.30
N GLY A 90 2.67 5.48 -10.70
CA GLY A 90 3.80 4.58 -11.00
C GLY A 90 4.57 4.04 -9.79
N GLY A 91 4.28 4.51 -8.58
CA GLY A 91 5.09 4.21 -7.38
C GLY A 91 5.89 5.43 -6.96
N PHE A 92 5.18 6.56 -6.81
CA PHE A 92 5.79 7.80 -6.34
C PHE A 92 6.15 7.65 -4.86
N GLU A 93 7.44 7.51 -4.57
CA GLU A 93 7.96 7.26 -3.23
C GLU A 93 8.15 8.56 -2.44
N ILE A 94 7.68 8.55 -1.20
CA ILE A 94 7.77 9.69 -0.28
C ILE A 94 8.23 9.18 1.08
N THR A 95 9.24 9.83 1.64
CA THR A 95 9.72 9.57 3.01
C THR A 95 8.74 10.18 4.02
N PRO A 96 8.28 9.41 5.02
CA PRO A 96 7.44 9.93 6.11
C PRO A 96 8.17 11.00 6.95
N PRO A 97 7.44 11.95 7.57
CA PRO A 97 5.98 12.04 7.63
C PRO A 97 5.35 12.65 6.37
N VAL A 98 4.19 12.12 5.97
CA VAL A 98 3.41 12.60 4.80
C VAL A 98 1.98 12.94 5.21
N VAL A 99 1.47 14.08 4.73
CA VAL A 99 0.04 14.41 4.83
C VAL A 99 -0.57 14.44 3.44
N LEU A 100 -1.63 13.67 3.23
CA LEU A 100 -2.39 13.62 1.98
C LEU A 100 -3.74 14.30 2.19
N ARG A 101 -4.11 15.23 1.30
CA ARG A 101 -5.41 15.93 1.40
C ARG A 101 -5.97 16.34 0.04
N LEU A 102 -7.24 16.71 0.03
CA LEU A 102 -7.85 17.40 -1.10
C LEU A 102 -7.62 18.90 -0.97
N ARG A 103 -6.92 19.48 -1.95
CA ARG A 103 -6.83 20.94 -2.10
C ARG A 103 -8.15 21.52 -2.62
N CYS A 104 -8.86 20.78 -3.46
CA CYS A 104 -10.22 21.09 -3.89
C CYS A 104 -10.98 19.82 -4.30
N GLY A 105 -12.30 19.95 -4.40
CA GLY A 105 -13.23 18.84 -4.63
C GLY A 105 -13.75 18.23 -3.34
N SER A 106 -14.97 17.69 -3.38
CA SER A 106 -15.65 17.12 -2.22
C SER A 106 -15.22 15.68 -1.90
N GLY A 107 -14.72 14.95 -2.90
CA GLY A 107 -14.41 13.53 -2.77
C GLY A 107 -15.68 12.66 -2.75
N PRO A 108 -15.58 11.37 -2.37
CA PRO A 108 -14.38 10.70 -1.84
C PRO A 108 -13.32 10.45 -2.92
N VAL A 109 -12.04 10.56 -2.53
CA VAL A 109 -10.89 10.17 -3.37
C VAL A 109 -10.08 9.12 -2.66
N HIS A 110 -9.84 7.99 -3.32
CA HIS A 110 -9.07 6.88 -2.80
C HIS A 110 -7.65 6.92 -3.36
N ILE A 111 -6.67 6.76 -2.48
CA ILE A 111 -5.27 6.60 -2.83
C ILE A 111 -4.85 5.20 -2.43
N SER A 112 -4.18 4.48 -3.32
CA SER A 112 -3.58 3.18 -3.02
C SER A 112 -2.09 3.20 -3.33
N GLY A 113 -1.36 2.34 -2.63
CA GLY A 113 0.09 2.26 -2.75
C GLY A 113 0.66 1.12 -1.92
N GLN A 114 1.95 1.24 -1.64
CA GLN A 114 2.70 0.31 -0.82
C GLN A 114 3.39 1.08 0.30
N HIS A 115 3.45 0.47 1.47
CA HIS A 115 4.36 0.87 2.53
C HIS A 115 5.55 -0.08 2.50
N LEU A 116 6.72 0.47 2.16
CA LEU A 116 7.99 -0.24 2.07
C LEU A 116 8.73 -0.07 3.40
N VAL A 117 9.24 -1.17 3.94
CA VAL A 117 10.09 -1.18 5.15
C VAL A 117 11.38 -1.90 4.82
N ALA A 118 12.51 -1.19 4.86
CA ALA A 118 13.82 -1.81 4.80
C ALA A 118 14.19 -2.28 6.22
N VAL A 119 14.27 -3.59 6.41
CA VAL A 119 14.71 -4.20 7.65
C VAL A 119 16.18 -4.55 7.48
N GLU A 120 17.04 -4.04 8.36
CA GLU A 120 18.40 -4.58 8.49
C GLU A 120 18.29 -5.94 9.19
N GLU A 121 18.25 -7.03 8.42
CA GLU A 121 18.49 -8.35 8.99
C GLU A 121 19.96 -8.43 9.40
N GLY A 122 20.22 -8.23 10.69
CA GLY A 122 21.49 -8.62 11.27
C GLY A 122 21.66 -10.12 11.09
N ALA A 123 22.62 -10.52 10.25
CA ALA A 123 23.17 -11.85 10.05
C ALA A 123 22.16 -13.00 10.20
N GLU A 124 21.74 -13.57 9.07
CA GLU A 124 21.07 -14.87 9.00
C GLU A 124 21.67 -15.81 10.06
N SER A 125 20.85 -16.22 11.03
CA SER A 125 21.21 -17.33 11.89
C SER A 125 21.39 -18.54 10.99
N GLU A 126 22.61 -19.08 10.95
CA GLU A 126 22.95 -20.36 10.36
C GLU A 126 22.04 -21.46 10.94
N ASP A 127 20.88 -21.69 10.32
CA ASP A 127 20.15 -22.95 10.48
C ASP A 127 20.52 -23.83 9.27
N GLU A 128 21.77 -24.31 9.28
CA GLU A 128 22.12 -25.57 8.62
C GLU A 128 21.36 -26.69 9.35
N ASP A 129 20.25 -27.17 8.80
CA ASP A 129 19.73 -28.51 9.14
C ASP A 129 18.98 -29.13 7.95
N GLU A 130 19.76 -29.91 7.19
CA GLU A 130 19.49 -31.25 6.65
C GLU A 130 18.20 -31.56 5.85
N GLU A 131 18.46 -31.91 4.59
CA GLU A 131 17.81 -32.92 3.74
C GLU A 131 16.42 -33.51 4.13
N ASP A 132 15.44 -33.20 3.28
CA ASP A 132 14.62 -34.18 2.55
C ASP A 132 13.78 -35.20 3.35
N VAL A 133 12.51 -34.86 3.68
CA VAL A 133 11.47 -35.89 3.89
C VAL A 133 10.03 -35.45 3.55
N LYS A 134 9.56 -35.95 2.40
CA LYS A 134 8.20 -36.44 2.09
C LYS A 134 6.99 -35.52 2.34
N LEU A 135 6.49 -35.01 1.21
CA LEU A 135 5.07 -34.90 0.85
C LEU A 135 4.14 -35.86 1.62
N LYS A 136 3.26 -35.31 2.46
CA LYS A 136 2.01 -35.95 2.85
C LYS A 136 0.84 -35.04 2.48
N VAL A 137 0.32 -35.27 1.28
CA VAL A 137 -1.02 -34.82 0.88
C VAL A 137 -2.03 -35.59 1.73
N SER A 138 -2.59 -34.94 2.76
CA SER A 138 -3.80 -35.42 3.41
C SER A 138 -5.02 -34.92 2.63
N ILE A 139 -5.51 -35.80 1.75
CA ILE A 139 -6.81 -35.74 1.12
C ILE A 139 -7.88 -35.71 2.23
N ILE A 140 -8.51 -34.56 2.48
CA ILE A 140 -9.74 -34.53 3.28
C ILE A 140 -10.88 -34.96 2.36
N LYS A 141 -11.24 -36.25 2.42
CA LYS A 141 -12.53 -36.74 1.92
C LYS A 141 -13.61 -36.26 2.89
N GLY A 142 -14.40 -35.28 2.48
CA GLY A 142 -15.67 -34.90 3.12
C GLY A 142 -16.81 -35.00 2.11
N SER A 143 -17.66 -36.01 2.28
CA SER A 143 -18.84 -36.34 1.46
C SER A 143 -19.90 -35.21 1.47
N PRO A 144 -20.81 -35.16 0.47
CA PRO A 144 -21.61 -33.98 0.14
C PRO A 144 -22.78 -33.78 1.12
N LYS A 145 -23.01 -32.53 1.55
CA LYS A 145 -24.28 -32.13 2.18
C LYS A 145 -25.12 -31.29 1.22
N GLU A 146 -26.34 -31.78 1.09
CA GLU A 146 -27.46 -31.47 0.21
C GLU A 146 -27.80 -29.98 0.05
N ARG A 147 -28.08 -29.60 -1.21
CA ARG A 147 -28.58 -28.28 -1.61
C ARG A 147 -29.99 -28.07 -1.05
N ARG A 148 -30.22 -26.97 -0.32
CA ARG A 148 -31.57 -26.41 -0.14
C ARG A 148 -31.70 -25.20 -1.06
N SER A 149 -32.62 -25.28 -2.01
CA SER A 149 -32.99 -24.17 -2.88
C SER A 149 -33.83 -23.17 -2.10
N CYS A 150 -33.48 -21.89 -2.20
CA CYS A 150 -34.36 -20.79 -1.78
C CYS A 150 -35.06 -20.26 -3.03
N THR A 151 -36.31 -20.69 -3.23
CA THR A 151 -37.21 -20.10 -4.23
C THR A 151 -37.71 -18.76 -3.70
N ALA A 152 -37.36 -17.67 -4.36
CA ALA A 152 -37.98 -16.37 -4.14
C ALA A 152 -39.43 -16.41 -4.66
N ARG A 153 -40.40 -16.23 -3.76
CA ARG A 153 -41.79 -15.94 -4.11
C ARG A 153 -41.93 -14.44 -4.37
N ASN A 154 -42.29 -14.08 -5.59
CA ASN A 154 -42.97 -12.82 -5.88
C ASN A 154 -44.30 -12.80 -5.12
N GLN A 155 -44.60 -11.68 -4.47
CA GLN A 155 -45.97 -11.26 -4.22
C GLN A 155 -46.16 -9.82 -4.69
N VAL A 156 -47.39 -9.63 -5.13
CA VAL A 156 -48.00 -8.57 -5.95
C VAL A 156 -47.93 -7.20 -5.31
#